data_AF-A0A6G3SDQ6-F1
#
_entry.id   AF-A0A6G3SDQ6-F1
#
_cell.length_a   1.000
_cell.length_b   1.000
_cell.length_c   1.000
_cell.angle_alpha   90.00
_cell.angle_beta   90.00
_cell.angle_gamma   90.00
#
_symmetry.space_group_name_H-M   'P 1'
#
loop_
_entity.id
_entity.type
_entity.pdbx_description
1 polymer ?
#
loop_
_entity_poly.entity_id
_entity_poly.type
_entity_poly.pdbx_seq_one_letter_code
_entity_poly.pdbx_strand_id
1 'polypeptide(L)'
;MPDPDRAAAARDEAEEASAFSHPAVPPDVTAAYGDHPDQVVDFYAPRDGATAAPLVVVLHGGAWRAPYDRAHLSPFCDFLARRGFAVANVEYRRGPRGAGGVPAQGTALPQQNSGGPVAGRWPETFDDVAAVLDAL
;
A
#
# COMPACT_ATOMS: atom_id res chain seq x y z
N MET A 1 -7.56 36.23 -3.96
CA MET A 1 -7.16 35.12 -3.08
C MET A 1 -7.60 33.84 -3.76
N PRO A 2 -6.74 32.83 -3.98
CA PRO A 2 -7.20 31.56 -4.54
C PRO A 2 -8.24 30.92 -3.61
N ASP A 3 -9.20 30.22 -4.20
CA ASP A 3 -10.19 29.41 -3.50
C ASP A 3 -9.47 28.36 -2.61
N PRO A 4 -9.76 28.29 -1.30
CA PRO A 4 -9.09 27.35 -0.38
C PRO A 4 -9.25 25.88 -0.80
N ASP A 5 -10.40 25.50 -1.38
CA ASP A 5 -10.64 24.10 -1.79
C ASP A 5 -9.77 23.74 -3.00
N ARG A 6 -9.62 24.67 -3.95
CA ARG A 6 -8.71 24.53 -5.08
C ARG A 6 -7.25 24.45 -4.63
N ALA A 7 -6.88 25.22 -3.61
CA ALA A 7 -5.52 25.20 -3.07
C ALA A 7 -5.22 23.88 -2.34
N ALA A 8 -6.20 23.31 -1.63
CA ALA A 8 -6.07 21.98 -1.01
C ALA A 8 -5.92 20.88 -2.07
N ALA A 9 -6.80 20.86 -3.09
CA ALA A 9 -6.73 19.87 -4.15
C ALA A 9 -5.38 19.89 -4.90
N ALA A 10 -4.84 21.08 -5.17
CA ALA A 10 -3.53 21.22 -5.81
C ALA A 10 -2.36 20.72 -4.95
N ARG A 11 -2.46 20.84 -3.62
CA ARG A 11 -1.46 20.28 -2.70
C ARG A 11 -1.54 18.76 -2.69
N ASP A 12 -2.75 18.19 -2.60
CA ASP A 12 -2.96 16.74 -2.60
C ASP A 12 -2.45 16.11 -3.91
N GLU A 13 -2.70 16.76 -5.05
CA GLU A 13 -2.17 16.34 -6.36
C GLU A 13 -0.63 16.41 -6.40
N ALA A 14 -0.02 17.47 -5.85
CA ALA A 14 1.43 17.59 -5.79
C ALA A 14 2.06 16.56 -4.84
N GLU A 15 1.41 16.26 -3.72
CA GLU A 15 1.83 15.20 -2.78
C GLU A 15 1.74 13.82 -3.45
N GLU A 16 0.66 13.54 -4.18
CA GLU A 16 0.51 12.30 -4.95
C GLU A 16 1.60 12.19 -6.03
N ALA A 17 1.79 13.24 -6.85
CA ALA A 17 2.83 13.25 -7.87
C ALA A 17 4.24 13.04 -7.28
N SER A 18 4.51 13.62 -6.11
CA SER A 18 5.76 13.40 -5.37
C SER A 18 5.92 11.93 -4.94
N ALA A 19 4.87 11.32 -4.39
CA ALA A 19 4.89 9.92 -3.94
C ALA A 19 5.21 8.93 -5.08
N PHE A 20 4.76 9.22 -6.30
CA PHE A 20 5.01 8.39 -7.49
C PHE A 20 6.20 8.84 -8.35
N SER A 21 6.96 9.86 -7.93
CA SER A 21 8.03 10.44 -8.75
C SER A 21 9.29 9.58 -8.88
N HIS A 22 9.44 8.55 -8.03
CA HIS A 22 10.62 7.70 -7.99
C HIS A 22 10.40 6.39 -8.76
N PRO A 23 11.39 5.92 -9.53
CA PRO A 23 11.28 4.65 -10.24
C PRO A 23 11.18 3.49 -9.25
N ALA A 24 10.29 2.54 -9.54
CA ALA A 24 10.14 1.34 -8.72
C ALA A 24 11.45 0.53 -8.66
N VAL A 25 11.72 -0.03 -7.48
CA VAL A 25 12.87 -0.93 -7.25
C VAL A 25 12.33 -2.35 -7.10
N PRO A 26 12.85 -3.34 -7.84
CA PRO A 26 12.39 -4.71 -7.68
C PRO A 26 12.77 -5.28 -6.29
N PRO A 27 11.89 -6.09 -5.68
CA PRO A 27 12.24 -6.81 -4.45
C PRO A 27 13.27 -7.91 -4.72
N ASP A 28 13.94 -8.37 -3.67
CA ASP A 28 14.83 -9.53 -3.76
C ASP A 28 14.04 -10.84 -3.85
N VAL A 29 12.94 -10.92 -3.10
CA VAL A 29 11.99 -12.04 -3.15
C VAL A 29 10.58 -11.57 -2.82
N THR A 30 9.59 -12.17 -3.45
CA THR A 30 8.17 -11.99 -3.09
C THR A 30 7.63 -13.31 -2.57
N ALA A 31 6.92 -13.28 -1.45
CA ALA A 31 6.25 -14.45 -0.87
C ALA A 31 4.77 -14.17 -0.65
N ALA A 32 3.94 -15.20 -0.75
CA ALA A 32 2.53 -15.13 -0.38
C ALA A 32 2.37 -15.44 1.12
N TYR A 33 1.47 -14.73 1.80
CA TYR A 33 1.05 -15.04 3.17
C TYR A 33 -0.38 -15.58 3.24
N GLY A 34 -1.05 -15.70 2.09
CA GLY A 34 -2.38 -16.28 1.95
C GLY A 34 -2.73 -16.58 0.49
N ASP A 35 -3.95 -17.05 0.27
CA ASP A 35 -4.39 -17.54 -1.05
C ASP A 35 -4.81 -16.41 -2.02
N HIS A 36 -5.08 -15.21 -1.51
CA HIS A 36 -5.50 -14.09 -2.34
C HIS A 36 -4.31 -13.49 -3.10
N PRO A 37 -4.45 -13.06 -4.36
CA PRO A 37 -3.34 -12.51 -5.15
C PRO A 37 -2.72 -11.23 -4.57
N ASP A 38 -3.47 -10.47 -3.78
CA ASP A 38 -2.96 -9.30 -3.04
C ASP A 38 -2.38 -9.69 -1.65
N GLN A 39 -2.42 -10.95 -1.22
CA GLN A 39 -1.82 -11.40 0.05
C GLN A 39 -0.34 -11.76 -0.14
N VAL A 40 0.47 -10.75 -0.43
CA VAL A 40 1.91 -10.91 -0.72
C VAL A 40 2.79 -9.92 0.05
N VAL A 41 4.03 -10.33 0.31
CA VAL A 41 5.11 -9.50 0.87
C VAL A 41 6.29 -9.50 -0.08
N ASP A 42 6.81 -8.31 -0.34
CA ASP A 42 8.09 -8.10 -1.01
C ASP A 42 9.19 -7.89 0.03
N PHE A 43 10.25 -8.68 -0.04
CA PHE A 43 11.39 -8.58 0.86
C PHE A 43 12.58 -7.90 0.21
N TYR A 44 13.24 -7.06 1.01
CA TYR A 44 14.50 -6.40 0.66
C TYR A 44 15.55 -6.74 1.72
N ALA A 45 16.65 -7.35 1.28
CA ALA A 45 17.75 -7.75 2.16
C ALA A 45 18.65 -6.55 2.49
N PRO A 46 19.23 -6.47 3.71
CA PRO A 46 20.23 -5.48 4.06
C PRO A 46 21.37 -5.45 3.04
N ARG A 47 21.74 -4.26 2.56
CA ARG A 47 22.78 -4.13 1.52
C ARG A 47 24.20 -4.09 2.07
N ASP A 48 24.37 -4.08 3.39
CA ASP A 48 25.67 -4.12 4.09
C ASP A 48 26.20 -5.54 4.33
N GLY A 49 25.43 -6.57 3.95
CA GLY A 49 25.80 -7.98 4.11
C GLY A 49 25.55 -8.55 5.51
N ALA A 50 24.85 -7.81 6.38
CA ALA A 50 24.46 -8.32 7.69
C ALA A 50 23.53 -9.55 7.55
N THR A 51 23.88 -10.63 8.25
CA THR A 51 23.06 -11.86 8.31
C THR A 51 22.04 -11.85 9.44
N ALA A 52 22.09 -10.82 10.30
CA ALA A 52 21.11 -10.54 11.34
C ALA A 52 20.85 -9.03 11.34
N ALA A 53 19.61 -8.65 11.04
CA ALA A 53 19.20 -7.25 10.94
C ALA A 53 17.79 -7.07 11.53
N PRO A 54 17.48 -5.90 12.10
CA PRO A 54 16.10 -5.57 12.48
C PRO A 54 15.20 -5.58 11.25
N LEU A 55 14.04 -6.22 11.38
CA LEU A 55 13.00 -6.22 10.36
C LEU A 55 12.14 -4.97 10.48
N VAL A 56 11.94 -4.27 9.37
CA VAL A 56 10.98 -3.17 9.24
C VAL A 56 9.84 -3.65 8.35
N VAL A 57 8.63 -3.71 8.92
CA VAL A 57 7.40 -4.00 8.17
C VAL A 57 6.80 -2.69 7.68
N VAL A 58 6.60 -2.58 6.37
CA VAL A 58 6.09 -1.38 5.70
C VAL A 58 4.70 -1.68 5.14
N LEU A 59 3.72 -0.87 5.57
CA LEU A 59 2.35 -0.90 5.07
C LEU A 59 2.11 0.35 4.24
N HIS A 60 1.64 0.20 3.01
CA HIS A 60 1.38 1.34 2.15
C HIS A 60 0.06 2.05 2.51
N GLY A 61 -0.03 3.33 2.12
CA GLY A 61 -1.23 4.15 2.27
C GLY A 61 -2.20 4.03 1.10
N GLY A 62 -2.92 5.11 0.78
CA GLY A 62 -3.84 5.16 -0.36
C GLY A 62 -5.29 4.77 -0.03
N ALA A 63 -5.68 4.84 1.25
CA ALA A 63 -7.04 4.60 1.72
C ALA A 63 -7.64 3.27 1.21
N TRP A 64 -6.81 2.22 1.12
CA TRP A 64 -7.16 0.89 0.62
C TRP A 64 -7.76 0.87 -0.79
N ARG A 65 -7.51 1.91 -1.59
CA ARG A 65 -8.02 2.02 -2.97
C ARG A 65 -7.08 1.29 -3.93
N ALA A 66 -7.67 0.60 -4.89
CA ALA A 66 -6.97 -0.24 -5.86
C ALA A 66 -5.74 0.38 -6.58
N PRO A 67 -5.69 1.69 -6.91
CA PRO A 67 -4.54 2.26 -7.62
C PRO A 67 -3.25 2.34 -6.80
N TYR A 68 -3.35 2.28 -5.47
CA TYR A 68 -2.19 2.41 -4.59
C TYR A 68 -1.76 1.03 -4.12
N ASP A 69 -0.63 0.56 -4.63
CA ASP A 69 -0.06 -0.74 -4.29
C ASP A 69 1.31 -0.64 -3.62
N ARG A 70 1.78 -1.75 -3.05
CA ARG A 70 3.06 -1.75 -2.34
C ARG A 70 4.24 -1.25 -3.21
N ALA A 71 4.13 -1.27 -4.55
CA ALA A 71 5.23 -0.92 -5.43
C ALA A 71 5.64 0.56 -5.33
N HIS A 72 4.72 1.48 -5.00
CA HIS A 72 5.07 2.90 -4.83
C HIS A 72 5.98 3.16 -3.61
N LEU A 73 6.01 2.25 -2.63
CA LEU A 73 6.95 2.32 -1.51
C LEU A 73 8.26 1.56 -1.76
N SER A 74 8.43 0.88 -2.90
CA SER A 74 9.68 0.16 -3.21
C SER A 74 10.95 1.03 -3.13
N PRO A 75 10.97 2.32 -3.53
CA PRO A 75 12.18 3.15 -3.37
C PRO A 75 12.50 3.44 -1.91
N PHE A 76 11.47 3.57 -1.06
CA PHE A 76 11.64 3.73 0.38
C PHE A 76 12.14 2.43 1.03
N CYS A 77 11.68 1.28 0.56
CA CYS A 77 12.17 -0.02 1.02
C CYS A 77 13.65 -0.22 0.66
N ASP A 78 14.07 0.11 -0.56
CA ASP A 78 15.48 0.09 -0.94
C ASP A 78 16.33 1.06 -0.11
N PHE A 79 15.80 2.25 0.17
CA PHE A 79 16.45 3.23 1.04
C PHE A 79 16.72 2.65 2.44
N LEU A 80 15.77 1.94 3.04
CA LEU A 80 15.91 1.28 4.33
C LEU A 80 16.89 0.09 4.24
N ALA A 81 16.80 -0.72 3.19
CA ALA A 81 17.72 -1.84 2.95
C ALA A 81 19.18 -1.38 2.87
N ARG A 82 19.45 -0.25 2.21
CA ARG A 82 20.79 0.39 2.16
C ARG A 82 21.29 0.91 3.50
N ARG A 83 20.42 0.99 4.52
CA ARG A 83 20.73 1.42 5.89
C ARG A 83 20.89 0.24 6.85
N GLY A 84 20.94 -0.99 6.34
CA GLY A 84 21.18 -2.19 7.15
C GLY A 84 19.90 -2.81 7.72
N PHE A 85 18.71 -2.44 7.23
CA PHE A 85 17.45 -3.05 7.65
C PHE A 85 17.06 -4.20 6.71
N ALA A 86 16.47 -5.26 7.27
CA ALA A 86 15.64 -6.16 6.48
C ALA A 86 14.27 -5.49 6.35
N VAL A 87 13.66 -5.53 5.17
CA VAL A 87 12.37 -4.83 4.93
C VAL A 87 11.35 -5.80 4.37
N ALA A 88 10.16 -5.83 4.96
CA ALA A 88 8.98 -6.53 4.48
C ALA A 88 7.94 -5.50 4.02
N ASN A 89 7.80 -5.33 2.70
CA ASN A 89 6.84 -4.41 2.08
C ASN A 89 5.56 -5.16 1.73
N VAL A 90 4.49 -4.90 2.47
CA VAL A 90 3.27 -5.71 2.49
C VAL A 90 2.26 -5.16 1.50
N GLU A 91 1.64 -6.07 0.74
CA GLU A 91 0.37 -5.86 0.06
C GLU A 91 -0.78 -6.47 0.87
N TYR A 92 -1.98 -5.91 0.73
CA TYR A 92 -3.18 -6.40 1.39
C TYR A 92 -4.39 -6.24 0.47
N ARG A 93 -5.50 -6.92 0.76
CA ARG A 93 -6.73 -6.76 -0.02
C ARG A 93 -7.21 -5.30 0.03
N ARG A 94 -7.47 -4.77 -1.17
CA ARG A 94 -7.99 -3.43 -1.42
C ARG A 94 -9.38 -3.49 -2.02
N GLY A 95 -9.94 -2.30 -2.26
CA GLY A 95 -11.15 -2.19 -3.07
C GLY A 95 -10.95 -2.74 -4.49
N PRO A 96 -12.05 -3.00 -5.21
CA PRO A 96 -12.01 -3.63 -6.53
C PRO A 96 -11.21 -2.81 -7.54
N ARG A 97 -10.45 -3.50 -8.40
CA ARG A 97 -9.79 -2.90 -9.58
C ARG A 97 -10.87 -2.56 -10.63
N GLY A 98 -11.34 -1.31 -10.67
CA GLY A 98 -12.26 -0.80 -11.72
C GLY A 98 -13.13 0.39 -11.28
N ALA A 99 -13.58 1.19 -12.24
CA ALA A 99 -14.61 2.21 -12.01
C ALA A 99 -15.99 1.56 -12.01
N GLY A 100 -16.63 1.48 -10.83
CA GLY A 100 -17.97 0.92 -10.68
C GLY A 100 -17.98 -0.36 -9.83
N GLY A 101 -18.22 -0.19 -8.53
CA GLY A 101 -18.34 -1.30 -7.60
C GLY A 101 -19.52 -2.22 -7.91
N VAL A 102 -19.33 -3.51 -7.65
CA VAL A 102 -20.44 -4.46 -7.46
C VAL A 102 -21.17 -4.05 -6.16
N PRO A 103 -22.51 -3.97 -6.11
CA PRO A 103 -23.20 -3.58 -4.88
C PRO A 103 -22.98 -4.63 -3.80
N ALA A 104 -22.43 -4.20 -2.65
CA ALA A 104 -22.27 -5.04 -1.48
C ALA A 104 -23.63 -5.30 -0.81
N GLN A 105 -23.92 -6.55 -0.51
CA GLN A 105 -24.98 -6.95 0.40
C GLN A 105 -24.49 -6.71 1.84
N GLY A 106 -24.83 -5.55 2.42
CA GLY A 106 -24.48 -5.21 3.79
C GLY A 106 -24.70 -3.72 4.07
N THR A 107 -25.27 -3.42 5.24
CA THR A 107 -25.81 -2.10 5.65
C THR A 107 -24.90 -0.93 5.28
N ALA A 108 -25.30 -0.19 4.24
CA ALA A 108 -24.55 0.91 3.67
C ALA A 108 -24.65 2.17 4.55
N LEU A 109 -23.49 2.75 4.90
CA LEU A 109 -23.40 4.19 5.12
C LEU A 109 -23.68 4.91 3.78
N PRO A 110 -24.25 6.13 3.81
CA PRO A 110 -24.72 6.80 2.59
C PRO A 110 -23.63 6.92 1.55
N GLN A 111 -23.93 6.42 0.35
CA GLN A 111 -23.07 6.40 -0.82
C GLN A 111 -22.74 7.83 -1.25
N GLN A 112 -21.52 8.28 -0.94
CA GLN A 112 -20.96 9.42 -1.64
C GLN A 112 -20.61 8.94 -3.05
N ASN A 113 -21.44 9.33 -4.02
CA ASN A 113 -21.26 9.02 -5.43
C ASN A 113 -20.14 9.91 -6.00
N SER A 114 -18.92 9.69 -5.54
CA SER A 114 -17.70 10.30 -6.06
C SER A 114 -17.14 9.29 -7.04
N GLY A 115 -17.03 9.61 -8.33
CA GLY A 115 -16.62 8.67 -9.41
C GLY A 115 -15.18 8.13 -9.32
N GLY A 116 -14.59 8.09 -8.12
CA GLY A 116 -13.25 7.58 -7.85
C GLY A 116 -13.22 6.09 -7.46
N PRO A 117 -12.01 5.52 -7.37
CA PRO A 117 -11.79 4.16 -6.92
C PRO A 117 -12.42 3.87 -5.56
N VAL A 118 -13.09 2.72 -5.45
CA VAL A 118 -13.71 2.23 -4.22
C VAL A 118 -12.60 1.75 -3.27
N ALA A 119 -12.71 2.09 -1.98
CA ALA A 119 -11.80 1.62 -0.94
C ALA A 119 -12.07 0.15 -0.57
N GLY A 120 -11.06 -0.51 0.00
CA GLY A 120 -11.22 -1.78 0.71
C GLY A 120 -12.19 -1.67 1.88
N ARG A 121 -12.52 -2.82 2.47
CA ARG A 121 -13.53 -2.87 3.54
C ARG A 121 -12.90 -3.35 4.84
N TRP A 122 -13.50 -2.87 5.92
CA TRP A 122 -13.35 -3.44 7.23
C TRP A 122 -14.31 -4.63 7.37
N PRO A 123 -13.88 -5.77 7.95
CA PRO A 123 -12.58 -6.02 8.59
C PRO A 123 -11.49 -6.55 7.64
N GLU A 124 -11.79 -6.83 6.37
CA GLU A 124 -10.96 -7.68 5.51
C GLU A 124 -9.51 -7.17 5.32
N THR A 125 -9.33 -5.87 5.13
CA THR A 125 -7.98 -5.29 5.01
C THR A 125 -7.20 -5.38 6.33
N PHE A 126 -7.88 -5.27 7.47
CA PHE A 126 -7.25 -5.39 8.78
C PHE A 126 -6.86 -6.84 9.09
N ASP A 127 -7.71 -7.81 8.72
CA ASP A 127 -7.39 -9.23 8.86
C ASP A 127 -6.13 -9.61 8.07
N ASP A 128 -5.92 -9.02 6.89
CA ASP A 128 -4.71 -9.23 6.11
C ASP A 128 -3.46 -8.67 6.80
N VAL A 129 -3.56 -7.47 7.39
CA VAL A 129 -2.46 -6.88 8.17
C VAL A 129 -2.14 -7.74 9.38
N ALA A 130 -3.14 -8.25 10.09
CA ALA A 130 -2.91 -9.16 11.21
C ALA A 130 -2.25 -10.47 10.74
N ALA A 131 -2.79 -11.09 9.68
CA ALA A 131 -2.27 -12.34 9.15
C ALA A 131 -0.82 -12.25 8.69
N VAL A 132 -0.42 -11.15 8.05
CA VAL A 132 0.98 -10.97 7.64
C VAL A 132 1.91 -10.77 8.83
N LEU A 133 1.47 -10.08 9.89
CA LEU A 133 2.29 -9.85 11.08
C LEU A 133 2.49 -11.14 11.88
N ASP A 134 1.50 -12.02 11.91
CA ASP A 134 1.61 -13.34 12.52
C ASP A 134 2.57 -14.28 11.74
N ALA A 135 2.79 -14.00 10.45
CA ALA A 135 3.62 -14.81 9.56
C ALA A 135 5.10 -14.39 9.50
N LEU A 136 5.47 -13.23 10.08
CA LEU A 136 6.82 -12.64 10.06
C LEU A 136 7.55 -12.86 11.39
#